data_AF-A0A135TMB3-F1
#
_entry.id   AF-A0A135TMB3-F1
#
_cell.length_a   1.000
_cell.length_b   1.000
_cell.length_c   1.000
_cell.angle_alpha   90.00
_cell.angle_beta   90.00
_cell.angle_gamma   90.00
#
_symmetry.space_group_name_H-M   'P 1'
#
loop_
_entity.id
_entity.type
_entity.pdbx_description
1 polymer ?
#
loop_
_entity_poly.entity_id
_entity_poly.type
_entity_poly.pdbx_seq_one_letter_code
_entity_poly.pdbx_strand_id
1 'polypeptide(L)'
;MPSKVLSIFEWTSNHPTTAAIAVLIPVILLFCLRRPSQDEPPSLPEVVPFISNTYQYMTNIRRLMERASRSMNHGNIVKFYLGPMRVYFVQGGESVQTMFRSSTSISSNKFILLVMRNLQGSAQKDVDKFANDLSGRQRVPAPGYENTPQEERYWYTLHHITVEHLSRAEPTAHLAETYTNFFNEALEKQPVGQWATVRLLEFLKREMCASAIRSFCGTELLEMFPDYVEQFWRFDSIAFQVVYGLPKWINSGPVNERDKLNGMTQKYLEKAFAKFDWDGPAVDSIWEPTFGSSYVRKITKWLHDTDMAPETQAGFYMIAIFGINANTIPITTWAMIELLRDQELFQAVRSEALETLNVDLVTGKRSFNVSKLISMPLMQSIYTECMRLHVSIALSREVVETTTLHGFRLKKGSMIQAPTHLVHLDEQIWSQEGHSASEFWAERHLKHVKKVEEGTGRLITEKQFVLAGKANEFIPFGGGPSMCPGRFFAKQEILLTIAILITKFDMEFVEWTNLDGSKSDRPPVDDERYFGTAAVPPDRDVKVRWKKLW
;
A
#
# COMPACT_ATOMS: atom_id res chain seq x y z
N MET A 1 20.90 -6.03 -55.07
CA MET A 1 20.94 -5.66 -53.64
C MET A 1 20.19 -6.62 -52.68
N PRO A 2 20.24 -7.98 -52.80
CA PRO A 2 19.75 -8.86 -51.70
C PRO A 2 20.81 -9.70 -50.97
N SER A 3 22.05 -9.88 -51.47
CA SER A 3 22.99 -10.84 -50.87
C SER A 3 23.66 -10.39 -49.56
N LYS A 4 23.87 -9.08 -49.35
CA LYS A 4 24.53 -8.57 -48.14
C LYS A 4 23.65 -8.61 -46.89
N VAL A 5 22.33 -8.47 -47.04
CA VAL A 5 21.38 -8.44 -45.91
C VAL A 5 21.22 -9.82 -45.27
N LEU A 6 21.18 -10.88 -46.09
CA LEU A 6 21.17 -12.27 -45.62
C LEU A 6 22.45 -12.62 -44.83
N SER A 7 23.62 -12.17 -45.30
CA SER A 7 24.90 -12.43 -44.61
C SER A 7 25.01 -11.78 -43.23
N ILE A 8 24.36 -10.62 -43.04
CA ILE A 8 24.35 -9.93 -41.74
C ILE A 8 23.42 -10.65 -40.77
N PHE A 9 22.25 -11.12 -41.23
CA PHE A 9 21.33 -11.91 -40.40
C PHE A 9 21.90 -13.27 -39.97
N GLU A 10 22.60 -13.96 -40.87
CA GLU A 10 23.32 -15.20 -40.53
C GLU A 10 24.51 -14.93 -39.60
N TRP A 11 25.20 -13.79 -39.74
CA TRP A 11 26.30 -13.45 -38.85
C TRP A 11 25.82 -13.05 -37.44
N THR A 12 24.73 -12.26 -37.33
CA THR A 12 24.15 -11.82 -36.04
C THR A 12 23.50 -12.96 -35.27
N SER A 13 22.89 -13.93 -35.95
CA SER A 13 22.36 -15.14 -35.33
C SER A 13 23.45 -16.06 -34.76
N ASN A 14 24.62 -16.11 -35.41
CA ASN A 14 25.77 -16.89 -34.95
C ASN A 14 26.65 -16.17 -33.91
N HIS A 15 26.53 -14.84 -33.76
CA HIS A 15 27.33 -14.03 -32.82
C HIS A 15 26.46 -13.02 -32.04
N PRO A 16 25.47 -13.50 -31.26
CA PRO A 16 24.47 -12.64 -30.63
C PRO A 16 25.07 -11.65 -29.62
N THR A 17 26.13 -12.04 -28.91
CA THR A 17 26.87 -11.17 -27.98
C THR A 17 27.64 -10.06 -28.70
N THR A 18 28.34 -10.39 -29.79
CA THR A 18 29.10 -9.42 -30.58
C THR A 18 28.18 -8.43 -31.31
N ALA A 19 27.04 -8.92 -31.82
CA ALA A 19 26.00 -8.08 -32.44
C ALA A 19 25.36 -7.13 -31.41
N ALA A 20 25.08 -7.60 -30.20
CA ALA A 20 24.58 -6.75 -29.12
C ALA A 20 25.59 -5.66 -28.73
N ILE A 21 26.87 -6.01 -28.60
CA ILE A 21 27.96 -5.06 -28.30
C ILE A 21 28.10 -4.01 -29.41
N ALA A 22 28.04 -4.43 -30.68
CA ALA A 22 28.14 -3.54 -31.84
C ALA A 22 26.99 -2.52 -31.94
N VAL A 23 25.83 -2.80 -31.35
CA VAL A 23 24.68 -1.86 -31.27
C VAL A 23 24.74 -1.03 -29.99
N LEU A 24 25.11 -1.63 -28.86
CA LEU A 24 25.13 -0.96 -27.56
C LEU A 24 26.20 0.13 -27.48
N ILE A 25 27.41 -0.08 -28.03
CA ILE A 25 28.50 0.89 -27.97
C ILE A 25 28.15 2.21 -28.66
N PRO A 26 27.65 2.24 -29.92
CA PRO A 26 27.23 3.48 -30.56
C PRO A 26 26.08 4.19 -29.83
N VAL A 27 25.13 3.45 -29.28
CA VAL A 27 24.00 4.01 -28.50
C VAL A 27 24.50 4.65 -27.20
N ILE A 28 25.42 3.99 -26.50
CA ILE A 28 26.09 4.52 -25.30
C ILE A 28 26.89 5.78 -25.64
N LEU A 29 27.66 5.77 -26.72
CA LEU A 29 28.45 6.92 -27.16
C LEU A 29 27.57 8.12 -27.55
N LEU A 30 26.51 7.89 -28.33
CA LEU A 30 25.53 8.93 -28.68
C LEU A 30 24.82 9.50 -27.46
N PHE A 31 24.56 8.67 -26.45
CA PHE A 31 23.99 9.11 -25.18
C PHE A 31 24.99 9.98 -24.40
N CYS A 32 26.25 9.57 -24.29
CA CYS A 32 27.29 10.33 -23.61
C CYS A 32 27.62 11.67 -24.30
N LEU A 33 27.45 11.75 -25.62
CA LEU A 33 27.70 12.96 -26.42
C LEU A 33 26.50 13.93 -26.45
N ARG A 34 25.34 13.53 -25.94
CA ARG A 34 24.12 14.36 -25.96
C ARG A 34 24.23 15.51 -24.97
N ARG A 35 24.18 16.76 -25.47
CA ARG A 35 24.03 17.95 -24.62
C ARG A 35 22.57 18.10 -24.16
N PRO A 36 22.29 18.14 -22.85
CA PRO A 36 20.93 18.40 -22.37
C PRO A 36 20.50 19.82 -22.74
N SER A 37 19.23 20.00 -23.10
CA SER A 37 18.65 21.33 -23.29
C SER A 37 18.43 22.02 -21.95
N GLN A 38 18.41 23.36 -21.92
CA GLN A 38 18.26 24.13 -20.68
C GLN A 38 16.94 23.86 -19.94
N ASP A 39 15.91 23.42 -20.65
CA ASP A 39 14.59 23.08 -20.12
C ASP A 39 14.44 21.60 -19.73
N GLU A 40 15.49 20.76 -19.84
CA GLU A 40 15.44 19.37 -19.39
C GLU A 40 15.83 19.26 -17.91
N PRO A 41 15.13 18.42 -17.10
CA PRO A 41 15.53 18.19 -15.72
C PRO A 41 16.97 17.66 -15.60
N PRO A 42 17.67 17.98 -14.48
CA PRO A 42 18.95 17.39 -14.14
C PRO A 42 18.90 15.86 -14.22
N SER A 43 19.97 15.23 -14.70
CA SER A 43 20.02 13.78 -14.85
C SER A 43 20.74 13.15 -13.66
N LEU A 44 20.19 12.09 -13.10
CA LEU A 44 20.89 11.28 -12.10
C LEU A 44 22.06 10.57 -12.79
N PRO A 45 23.31 10.74 -12.32
CA PRO A 45 24.48 10.16 -12.96
C PRO A 45 24.38 8.62 -13.10
N GLU A 46 24.91 8.08 -14.21
CA GLU A 46 25.03 6.63 -14.45
C GLU A 46 26.48 6.26 -14.75
N VAL A 47 26.92 5.10 -14.26
CA VAL A 47 28.23 4.53 -14.64
C VAL A 47 28.12 3.86 -16.00
N VAL A 48 27.05 3.07 -16.20
CA VAL A 48 26.69 2.42 -17.45
C VAL A 48 25.31 2.92 -17.84
N PRO A 49 25.17 3.64 -18.97
CA PRO A 49 23.89 4.20 -19.39
C PRO A 49 22.78 3.16 -19.45
N PHE A 50 21.60 3.53 -18.96
CA PHE A 50 20.38 2.69 -18.91
C PHE A 50 20.47 1.44 -18.01
N ILE A 51 21.64 1.11 -17.45
CA ILE A 51 21.86 -0.11 -16.67
C ILE A 51 22.04 0.23 -15.19
N SER A 52 22.88 1.21 -14.85
CA SER A 52 23.23 1.48 -13.46
C SER A 52 22.03 1.88 -12.60
N ASN A 53 21.20 2.82 -13.07
CA ASN A 53 20.02 3.23 -12.30
C ASN A 53 18.93 2.15 -12.34
N THR A 54 18.81 1.40 -13.43
CA THR A 54 17.88 0.25 -13.53
C THR A 54 18.21 -0.83 -12.51
N TYR A 55 19.46 -1.26 -12.44
CA TYR A 55 19.90 -2.26 -11.48
C TYR A 55 19.65 -1.79 -10.06
N GLN A 56 19.97 -0.54 -9.74
CA GLN A 56 19.74 -0.01 -8.41
C GLN A 56 18.24 0.16 -8.10
N TYR A 57 17.41 0.58 -9.06
CA TYR A 57 15.95 0.63 -8.89
C TYR A 57 15.37 -0.75 -8.54
N MET A 58 15.88 -1.81 -9.18
CA MET A 58 15.38 -3.18 -8.97
C MET A 58 15.93 -3.85 -7.70
N THR A 59 17.10 -3.43 -7.21
CA THR A 59 17.81 -4.12 -6.11
C THR A 59 17.91 -3.31 -4.82
N ASN A 60 17.94 -1.98 -4.90
CA ASN A 60 18.01 -1.07 -3.75
C ASN A 60 17.46 0.32 -4.11
N ILE A 61 16.15 0.42 -4.23
CA ILE A 61 15.47 1.67 -4.60
C ILE A 61 15.64 2.76 -3.53
N ARG A 62 15.80 2.40 -2.25
CA ARG A 62 16.11 3.35 -1.18
C ARG A 62 17.38 4.15 -1.48
N ARG A 63 18.48 3.46 -1.81
CA ARG A 63 19.74 4.11 -2.20
C ARG A 63 19.59 4.97 -3.46
N LEU A 64 18.74 4.56 -4.41
CA LEU A 64 18.43 5.38 -5.58
C LEU A 64 17.70 6.68 -5.17
N MET A 65 16.70 6.58 -4.28
CA MET A 65 15.97 7.72 -3.74
C MET A 65 16.91 8.68 -2.99
N GLU A 66 17.84 8.17 -2.18
CA GLU A 66 18.85 9.00 -1.49
C GLU A 66 19.80 9.73 -2.45
N ARG A 67 20.19 9.07 -3.55
CA ARG A 67 21.00 9.73 -4.61
C ARG A 67 20.19 10.78 -5.36
N ALA A 68 18.92 10.47 -5.64
CA ALA A 68 17.99 11.39 -6.27
C ALA A 68 17.77 12.63 -5.41
N SER A 69 17.50 12.45 -4.10
CA SER A 69 17.34 13.54 -3.13
C SER A 69 18.55 14.47 -3.12
N ARG A 70 19.77 13.93 -3.01
CA ARG A 70 21.01 14.72 -3.08
C ARG A 70 21.19 15.47 -4.41
N SER A 71 20.71 14.90 -5.51
CA SER A 71 20.76 15.53 -6.83
C SER A 71 19.69 16.62 -7.00
N MET A 72 18.66 16.61 -6.14
CA MET A 72 17.55 17.57 -6.10
C MET A 72 17.81 18.75 -5.15
N ASN A 73 19.02 18.90 -4.59
CA ASN A 73 19.39 19.97 -3.64
C ASN A 73 19.13 21.42 -4.13
N HIS A 74 18.92 21.63 -5.43
CA HIS A 74 18.54 22.93 -6.02
C HIS A 74 17.30 22.87 -6.93
N GLY A 75 16.57 21.75 -6.96
CA GLY A 75 15.40 21.60 -7.84
C GLY A 75 14.54 20.39 -7.47
N ASN A 76 13.23 20.54 -7.54
CA ASN A 76 12.25 19.52 -7.09
C ASN A 76 12.07 18.33 -8.06
N ILE A 77 13.01 18.12 -8.99
CA ILE A 77 12.91 17.10 -10.03
C ILE A 77 14.28 16.59 -10.49
N VAL A 78 14.38 15.28 -10.71
CA VAL A 78 15.53 14.63 -11.33
C VAL A 78 15.07 13.58 -12.36
N LYS A 79 15.79 13.50 -13.48
CA LYS A 79 15.56 12.56 -14.58
C LYS A 79 16.52 11.39 -14.48
N PHE A 80 16.06 10.18 -14.76
CA PHE A 80 16.90 9.01 -14.97
C PHE A 80 16.22 8.03 -15.92
N TYR A 81 16.86 6.89 -16.17
CA TYR A 81 16.34 5.87 -17.06
C TYR A 81 16.24 4.51 -16.37
N LEU A 82 15.14 3.79 -16.68
CA LEU A 82 14.92 2.38 -16.36
C LEU A 82 14.88 1.60 -17.66
N GLY A 83 16.01 1.00 -18.04
CA GLY A 83 16.26 0.58 -19.41
C GLY A 83 16.03 1.77 -20.35
N PRO A 84 15.25 1.63 -21.43
CA PRO A 84 14.94 2.76 -22.32
C PRO A 84 13.88 3.72 -21.76
N MET A 85 13.19 3.36 -20.66
CA MET A 85 12.10 4.16 -20.10
C MET A 85 12.66 5.38 -19.37
N ARG A 86 12.21 6.57 -19.75
CA ARG A 86 12.54 7.80 -19.03
C ARG A 86 11.68 7.94 -17.79
N VAL A 87 12.30 8.19 -16.65
CA VAL A 87 11.65 8.42 -15.36
C VAL A 87 12.03 9.79 -14.82
N TYR A 88 11.05 10.49 -14.24
CA TYR A 88 11.24 11.71 -13.48
C TYR A 88 10.86 11.44 -12.02
N PHE A 89 11.82 11.56 -11.10
CA PHE A 89 11.50 11.67 -9.68
C PHE A 89 11.21 13.12 -9.35
N VAL A 90 10.13 13.35 -8.63
CA VAL A 90 9.75 14.67 -8.12
C VAL A 90 9.53 14.63 -6.62
N GLN A 91 9.81 15.74 -5.97
CA GLN A 91 9.60 15.91 -4.53
C GLN A 91 8.89 17.23 -4.22
N GLY A 92 8.42 17.38 -2.99
CA GLY A 92 7.70 18.57 -2.51
C GLY A 92 6.20 18.52 -2.79
N GLY A 93 5.42 19.08 -1.85
CA GLY A 93 3.96 18.98 -1.87
C GLY A 93 3.29 19.65 -3.07
N GLU A 94 3.90 20.66 -3.69
CA GLU A 94 3.38 21.30 -4.91
C GLU A 94 3.51 20.40 -6.14
N SER A 95 4.65 19.72 -6.30
CA SER A 95 4.87 18.73 -7.36
C SER A 95 3.84 17.61 -7.28
N VAL A 96 3.65 17.09 -6.06
CA VAL A 96 2.69 16.04 -5.77
C VAL A 96 1.26 16.49 -6.07
N GLN A 97 0.85 17.68 -5.61
CA GLN A 97 -0.46 18.23 -5.96
C GLN A 97 -0.65 18.37 -7.47
N THR A 98 0.36 18.82 -8.19
CA THR A 98 0.31 18.96 -9.65
C THR A 98 0.11 17.60 -10.33
N MET A 99 0.74 16.53 -9.82
CA MET A 99 0.51 15.17 -10.32
C MET A 99 -0.89 14.62 -10.03
N PHE A 100 -1.55 15.12 -8.98
CA PHE A 100 -2.89 14.66 -8.57
C PHE A 100 -4.03 15.46 -9.17
N ARG A 101 -3.81 16.74 -9.47
CA ARG A 101 -4.75 17.54 -10.26
C ARG A 101 -4.79 16.89 -11.63
N SER A 102 -5.86 16.14 -11.93
CA SER A 102 -6.08 15.47 -13.20
C SER A 102 -5.91 16.46 -14.36
N SER A 103 -4.71 16.53 -14.92
CA SER A 103 -4.45 17.23 -16.17
C SER A 103 -4.66 16.24 -17.31
N THR A 104 -5.07 16.73 -18.47
CA THR A 104 -5.05 15.94 -19.72
C THR A 104 -3.66 15.38 -20.04
N SER A 105 -2.61 15.89 -19.37
CA SER A 105 -1.21 15.55 -19.61
C SER A 105 -0.60 14.50 -18.70
N ILE A 106 -1.21 14.13 -17.56
CA ILE A 106 -0.64 13.16 -16.59
C ILE A 106 -1.70 12.15 -16.12
N SER A 107 -1.45 10.84 -16.31
CA SER A 107 -2.45 9.78 -16.03
C SER A 107 -1.91 8.63 -15.18
N SER A 108 -2.74 8.04 -14.31
CA SER A 108 -2.42 6.82 -13.55
C SER A 108 -2.78 5.51 -14.27
N ASN A 109 -3.56 5.57 -15.36
CA ASN A 109 -4.15 4.38 -15.97
C ASN A 109 -3.11 3.34 -16.38
N LYS A 110 -1.99 3.75 -16.98
CA LYS A 110 -0.94 2.82 -17.43
C LYS A 110 -0.35 1.98 -16.30
N PHE A 111 -0.14 2.57 -15.13
CA PHE A 111 0.35 1.82 -13.97
C PHE A 111 -0.70 0.83 -13.46
N ILE A 112 -1.98 1.22 -13.42
CA ILE A 112 -3.06 0.32 -13.01
C ILE A 112 -3.20 -0.84 -14.00
N LEU A 113 -3.12 -0.59 -15.30
CA LEU A 113 -3.13 -1.64 -16.33
C LEU A 113 -1.95 -2.59 -16.19
N LEU A 114 -0.77 -2.09 -15.79
CA LEU A 114 0.39 -2.94 -15.48
C LEU A 114 0.11 -3.86 -14.29
N VAL A 115 -0.50 -3.33 -13.23
CA VAL A 115 -0.94 -4.11 -12.06
C VAL A 115 -1.97 -5.17 -12.48
N MET A 116 -2.95 -4.82 -13.29
CA MET A 116 -3.97 -5.76 -13.77
C MET A 116 -3.35 -6.89 -14.60
N ARG A 117 -2.49 -6.55 -15.57
CA ARG A 117 -1.87 -7.57 -16.41
C ARG A 117 -0.91 -8.47 -15.64
N ASN A 118 -0.02 -7.86 -14.86
CA ASN A 118 1.13 -8.59 -14.32
C ASN A 118 0.86 -9.14 -12.92
N LEU A 119 0.40 -8.28 -12.01
CA LEU A 119 0.25 -8.62 -10.59
C LEU A 119 -1.05 -9.37 -10.30
N GLN A 120 -2.19 -8.92 -10.84
CA GLN A 120 -3.45 -9.67 -10.75
C GLN A 120 -3.38 -10.97 -11.57
N GLY A 121 -2.69 -10.91 -12.71
CA GLY A 121 -2.69 -11.99 -13.69
C GLY A 121 -3.92 -12.02 -14.57
N SER A 122 -4.58 -10.88 -14.74
CA SER A 122 -5.82 -10.76 -15.51
C SER A 122 -5.61 -11.08 -16.99
N ALA A 123 -6.63 -11.64 -17.61
CA ALA A 123 -6.61 -11.97 -19.03
C ALA A 123 -6.42 -10.71 -19.88
N GLN A 124 -5.64 -10.80 -20.96
CA GLN A 124 -5.35 -9.65 -21.82
C GLN A 124 -6.63 -9.02 -22.38
N LYS A 125 -7.64 -9.84 -22.76
CA LYS A 125 -8.95 -9.36 -23.23
C LYS A 125 -9.65 -8.43 -22.21
N ASP A 126 -9.47 -8.69 -20.92
CA ASP A 126 -10.10 -7.91 -19.86
C ASP A 126 -9.28 -6.67 -19.53
N VAL A 127 -7.95 -6.76 -19.62
CA VAL A 127 -7.07 -5.57 -19.55
C VAL A 127 -7.40 -4.61 -20.70
N ASP A 128 -7.68 -5.12 -21.90
CA ASP A 128 -8.03 -4.33 -23.07
C ASP A 128 -9.37 -3.60 -22.90
N LYS A 129 -10.36 -4.20 -22.22
CA LYS A 129 -11.62 -3.50 -21.84
C LYS A 129 -11.35 -2.19 -21.10
N PHE A 130 -10.45 -2.22 -20.10
CA PHE A 130 -10.07 -1.03 -19.35
C PHE A 130 -9.13 -0.09 -20.13
N ALA A 131 -8.25 -0.64 -20.96
CA ALA A 131 -7.36 0.18 -21.78
C ALA A 131 -8.13 1.00 -22.83
N ASN A 132 -9.22 0.44 -23.35
CA ASN A 132 -10.08 1.07 -24.36
C ASN A 132 -11.15 2.00 -23.76
N ASP A 133 -11.47 1.88 -22.47
CA ASP A 133 -12.34 2.84 -21.79
C ASP A 133 -11.61 4.18 -21.54
N LEU A 134 -11.92 5.16 -22.40
CA LEU A 134 -11.42 6.52 -22.32
C LEU A 134 -12.47 7.50 -21.76
N SER A 135 -13.63 7.01 -21.34
CA SER A 135 -14.74 7.82 -20.80
C SER A 135 -14.46 8.37 -19.39
N GLY A 136 -13.43 7.84 -18.71
CA GLY A 136 -12.98 8.31 -17.40
C GLY A 136 -13.83 7.84 -16.22
N ARG A 137 -13.52 8.34 -15.02
CA ARG A 137 -14.08 7.87 -13.74
C ARG A 137 -15.27 8.70 -13.23
N GLN A 138 -15.59 9.81 -13.87
CA GLN A 138 -16.62 10.76 -13.41
C GLN A 138 -18.00 10.38 -13.92
N ARG A 139 -19.07 10.85 -13.27
CA ARG A 139 -20.45 10.64 -13.73
C ARG A 139 -20.65 11.11 -15.16
N VAL A 140 -20.19 12.33 -15.45
CA VAL A 140 -20.12 12.86 -16.81
C VAL A 140 -18.91 12.24 -17.51
N PRO A 141 -19.05 11.59 -18.68
CA PRO A 141 -17.92 11.10 -19.47
C PRO A 141 -16.93 12.20 -19.83
N ALA A 142 -15.68 11.81 -20.08
CA ALA A 142 -14.65 12.71 -20.59
C ALA A 142 -15.06 13.31 -21.96
N PRO A 143 -14.59 14.54 -22.29
CA PRO A 143 -14.87 15.15 -23.58
C PRO A 143 -14.52 14.24 -24.76
N GLY A 144 -15.43 14.09 -25.72
CA GLY A 144 -15.31 13.19 -26.87
C GLY A 144 -15.79 11.75 -26.63
N TYR A 145 -16.24 11.43 -25.41
CA TYR A 145 -16.74 10.11 -25.02
C TYR A 145 -18.15 10.17 -24.42
N GLU A 146 -18.90 11.24 -24.70
CA GLU A 146 -20.22 11.53 -24.12
C GLU A 146 -21.26 10.43 -24.40
N ASN A 147 -21.13 9.75 -25.53
CA ASN A 147 -22.04 8.69 -25.97
C ASN A 147 -21.57 7.27 -25.60
N THR A 148 -20.53 7.14 -24.78
CA THR A 148 -20.03 5.81 -24.36
C THR A 148 -21.12 5.10 -23.54
N PRO A 149 -21.58 3.90 -23.94
CA PRO A 149 -22.57 3.13 -23.19
C PRO A 149 -22.10 2.83 -21.77
N GLN A 150 -23.00 2.82 -20.79
CA GLN A 150 -22.64 2.71 -19.37
C GLN A 150 -21.91 1.40 -19.04
N GLU A 151 -22.32 0.31 -19.70
CA GLU A 151 -21.73 -1.03 -19.62
C GLU A 151 -20.28 -1.09 -20.13
N GLU A 152 -19.85 -0.13 -20.96
CA GLU A 152 -18.47 -0.01 -21.47
C GLU A 152 -17.60 0.91 -20.61
N ARG A 153 -18.16 1.56 -19.57
CA ARG A 153 -17.44 2.49 -18.69
C ARG A 153 -16.81 1.78 -17.49
N TYR A 154 -15.86 0.90 -17.75
CA TYR A 154 -15.19 0.06 -16.73
C TYR A 154 -14.51 0.87 -15.61
N TRP A 155 -13.82 1.97 -15.93
CA TRP A 155 -13.18 2.84 -14.94
C TRP A 155 -14.19 3.53 -14.04
N TYR A 156 -15.30 4.00 -14.62
CA TYR A 156 -16.39 4.62 -13.90
C TYR A 156 -17.02 3.63 -12.92
N THR A 157 -17.40 2.45 -13.39
CA THR A 157 -18.10 1.44 -12.59
C THR A 157 -17.24 0.91 -11.47
N LEU A 158 -15.97 0.54 -11.74
CA LEU A 158 -15.01 0.14 -10.71
C LEU A 158 -14.86 1.22 -9.64
N HIS A 159 -14.69 2.48 -10.04
CA HIS A 159 -14.53 3.60 -9.11
C HIS A 159 -15.77 3.80 -8.23
N HIS A 160 -16.98 3.74 -8.81
CA HIS A 160 -18.21 4.00 -8.09
C HIS A 160 -18.57 2.89 -7.10
N ILE A 161 -18.45 1.61 -7.50
CA ILE A 161 -18.62 0.47 -6.57
C ILE A 161 -17.66 0.62 -5.39
N THR A 162 -16.40 0.95 -5.67
CA THR A 162 -15.37 1.12 -4.63
C THR A 162 -15.67 2.30 -3.69
N VAL A 163 -16.05 3.45 -4.23
CA VAL A 163 -16.35 4.62 -3.38
C VAL A 163 -17.59 4.37 -2.53
N GLU A 164 -18.63 3.80 -3.11
CA GLU A 164 -19.90 3.56 -2.44
C GLU A 164 -19.81 2.53 -1.32
N HIS A 165 -19.12 1.42 -1.56
CA HIS A 165 -19.11 0.27 -0.65
C HIS A 165 -17.85 0.14 0.19
N LEU A 166 -16.80 0.92 -0.05
CA LEU A 166 -15.53 0.83 0.71
C LEU A 166 -15.00 2.17 1.21
N SER A 167 -15.43 3.31 0.65
CA SER A 167 -14.90 4.63 1.07
C SER A 167 -15.86 5.44 1.93
N ARG A 168 -17.12 5.00 2.10
CA ARG A 168 -18.12 5.68 2.93
C ARG A 168 -18.03 5.23 4.40
N ALA A 169 -18.52 6.09 5.29
CA ALA A 169 -18.46 5.88 6.74
C ALA A 169 -19.21 4.62 7.20
N GLU A 170 -20.42 4.38 6.69
CA GLU A 170 -21.23 3.23 7.11
C GLU A 170 -20.60 1.87 6.72
N PRO A 171 -20.24 1.60 5.44
CA PRO A 171 -19.58 0.33 5.10
C PRO A 171 -18.27 0.10 5.86
N THR A 172 -17.47 1.15 6.08
CA THR A 172 -16.20 1.03 6.81
C THR A 172 -16.40 0.79 8.30
N ALA A 173 -17.42 1.39 8.92
CA ALA A 173 -17.79 1.12 10.31
C ALA A 173 -18.20 -0.35 10.52
N HIS A 174 -19.01 -0.91 9.60
CA HIS A 174 -19.37 -2.33 9.65
C HIS A 174 -18.17 -3.26 9.45
N LEU A 175 -17.28 -2.95 8.50
CA LEU A 175 -16.02 -3.69 8.34
C LEU A 175 -15.18 -3.68 9.62
N ALA A 176 -15.07 -2.53 10.29
CA ALA A 176 -14.34 -2.40 11.55
C ALA A 176 -14.99 -3.20 12.70
N GLU A 177 -16.32 -3.21 12.78
CA GLU A 177 -17.08 -4.00 13.75
C GLU A 177 -16.87 -5.51 13.53
N THR A 178 -17.09 -5.98 12.30
CA THR A 178 -16.91 -7.40 11.96
C THR A 178 -15.46 -7.84 12.13
N TYR A 179 -14.49 -7.00 11.75
CA TYR A 179 -13.07 -7.24 12.01
C TYR A 179 -12.80 -7.43 13.50
N THR A 180 -13.30 -6.51 14.34
CA THR A 180 -13.11 -6.54 15.78
C THR A 180 -13.69 -7.81 16.40
N ASN A 181 -14.84 -8.29 15.92
CA ASN A 181 -15.42 -9.55 16.38
C ASN A 181 -14.49 -10.74 16.08
N PHE A 182 -14.01 -10.87 14.84
CA PHE A 182 -13.10 -11.98 14.47
C PHE A 182 -11.73 -11.89 15.15
N PHE A 183 -11.19 -10.68 15.32
CA PHE A 183 -9.91 -10.51 16.00
C PHE A 183 -10.03 -10.83 17.49
N ASN A 184 -11.12 -10.44 18.15
CA ASN A 184 -11.37 -10.87 19.53
C ASN A 184 -11.54 -12.39 19.64
N GLU A 185 -12.27 -13.03 18.72
CA GLU A 185 -12.40 -14.50 18.66
C GLU A 185 -11.02 -15.19 18.59
N ALA A 186 -10.11 -14.67 17.76
CA ALA A 186 -8.74 -15.17 17.68
C ALA A 186 -7.98 -15.05 19.01
N LEU A 187 -8.21 -13.98 19.77
CA LEU A 187 -7.59 -13.72 21.07
C LEU A 187 -8.22 -14.53 22.22
N GLU A 188 -9.43 -15.08 22.05
CA GLU A 188 -10.06 -15.97 23.03
C GLU A 188 -9.32 -17.30 23.19
N LYS A 189 -8.46 -17.67 22.23
CA LYS A 189 -7.59 -18.84 22.32
C LYS A 189 -6.54 -18.73 23.45
N GLN A 190 -6.19 -17.52 23.90
CA GLN A 190 -5.23 -17.31 24.99
C GLN A 190 -5.95 -17.35 26.35
N PRO A 191 -5.52 -18.22 27.30
CA PRO A 191 -6.11 -18.26 28.64
C PRO A 191 -5.91 -16.95 29.42
N VAL A 192 -6.95 -16.53 30.16
CA VAL A 192 -6.90 -15.36 31.05
C VAL A 192 -5.94 -15.63 32.21
N GLY A 193 -5.14 -14.62 32.56
CA GLY A 193 -4.22 -14.65 33.70
C GLY A 193 -2.93 -15.44 33.48
N GLN A 194 -2.77 -16.13 32.34
CA GLN A 194 -1.57 -16.90 32.04
C GLN A 194 -0.63 -16.14 31.09
N TRP A 195 0.66 -16.11 31.44
CA TRP A 195 1.71 -15.60 30.56
C TRP A 195 1.97 -16.59 29.43
N ALA A 196 2.09 -16.07 28.21
CA ALA A 196 2.58 -16.80 27.04
C ALA A 196 3.58 -15.93 26.25
N THR A 197 4.38 -16.54 25.39
CA THR A 197 5.28 -15.81 24.49
C THR A 197 4.78 -15.87 23.06
N VAL A 198 4.91 -14.76 22.34
CA VAL A 198 4.52 -14.65 20.94
C VAL A 198 5.53 -13.78 20.19
N ARG A 199 5.74 -14.08 18.90
CA ARG A 199 6.42 -13.19 17.98
C ARG A 199 5.36 -12.30 17.32
N LEU A 200 5.45 -11.00 17.54
CA LEU A 200 4.33 -10.08 17.30
C LEU A 200 3.99 -9.92 15.81
N LEU A 201 4.99 -9.74 14.94
CA LEU A 201 4.78 -9.64 13.50
C LEU A 201 4.18 -10.94 12.97
N GLU A 202 4.74 -12.10 13.32
CA GLU A 202 4.18 -13.41 12.95
C GLU A 202 2.71 -13.54 13.38
N PHE A 203 2.41 -13.16 14.62
CA PHE A 203 1.05 -13.19 15.15
C PHE A 203 0.10 -12.28 14.38
N LEU A 204 0.49 -11.04 14.08
CA LEU A 204 -0.32 -10.11 13.30
C LEU A 204 -0.50 -10.60 11.86
N LYS A 205 0.57 -11.11 11.22
CA LYS A 205 0.49 -11.75 9.89
C LYS A 205 -0.47 -12.94 9.88
N ARG A 206 -0.68 -13.62 11.01
CA ARG A 206 -1.65 -14.72 11.11
C ARG A 206 -3.05 -14.26 11.49
N GLU A 207 -3.24 -13.75 12.70
CA GLU A 207 -4.57 -13.52 13.28
C GLU A 207 -5.18 -12.19 12.81
N MET A 208 -4.41 -11.10 12.72
CA MET A 208 -4.93 -9.83 12.17
C MET A 208 -5.26 -10.02 10.69
N CYS A 209 -4.40 -10.70 9.92
CA CYS A 209 -4.67 -11.00 8.51
C CYS A 209 -5.92 -11.85 8.29
N ALA A 210 -6.05 -12.96 9.02
CA ALA A 210 -7.22 -13.83 8.91
C ALA A 210 -8.51 -13.10 9.32
N SER A 211 -8.46 -12.25 10.35
CA SER A 211 -9.62 -11.47 10.81
C SER A 211 -10.04 -10.42 9.78
N ALA A 212 -9.09 -9.75 9.14
CA ALA A 212 -9.34 -8.81 8.04
C ALA A 212 -9.97 -9.52 6.84
N ILE A 213 -9.43 -10.69 6.44
CA ILE A 213 -10.01 -11.49 5.35
C ILE A 213 -11.43 -11.95 5.72
N ARG A 214 -11.67 -12.47 6.92
CA ARG A 214 -13.03 -12.89 7.34
C ARG A 214 -14.03 -11.74 7.33
N SER A 215 -13.62 -10.56 7.80
CA SER A 215 -14.45 -9.35 7.77
C SER A 215 -14.77 -8.90 6.34
N PHE A 216 -13.77 -8.91 5.47
CA PHE A 216 -13.87 -8.31 4.14
C PHE A 216 -14.44 -9.26 3.08
N CYS A 217 -14.03 -10.53 3.12
CA CYS A 217 -14.26 -11.56 2.10
C CYS A 217 -15.20 -12.68 2.54
N GLY A 218 -15.59 -12.72 3.82
CA GLY A 218 -16.39 -13.80 4.39
C GLY A 218 -15.51 -14.90 4.96
N THR A 219 -16.12 -15.88 5.62
CA THR A 219 -15.38 -16.95 6.30
C THR A 219 -15.04 -18.11 5.38
N GLU A 220 -15.85 -18.36 4.36
CA GLU A 220 -15.79 -19.58 3.55
C GLU A 220 -14.48 -19.71 2.75
N LEU A 221 -13.82 -18.61 2.38
CA LEU A 221 -12.52 -18.65 1.70
C LEU A 221 -11.46 -19.35 2.55
N LEU A 222 -11.37 -18.97 3.83
CA LEU A 222 -10.36 -19.54 4.75
C LEU A 222 -10.78 -20.92 5.27
N GLU A 223 -12.08 -21.21 5.31
CA GLU A 223 -12.58 -22.57 5.58
C GLU A 223 -12.22 -23.53 4.45
N MET A 224 -12.31 -23.07 3.19
CA MET A 224 -11.94 -23.87 2.02
C MET A 224 -10.42 -23.99 1.85
N PHE A 225 -9.68 -22.94 2.17
CA PHE A 225 -8.23 -22.88 2.03
C PHE A 225 -7.57 -22.38 3.33
N PRO A 226 -7.35 -23.27 4.31
CA PRO A 226 -6.69 -22.91 5.56
C PRO A 226 -5.26 -22.36 5.40
N ASP A 227 -4.58 -22.71 4.31
CA ASP A 227 -3.24 -22.23 3.94
C ASP A 227 -3.23 -20.93 3.12
N TYR A 228 -4.41 -20.33 2.85
CA TYR A 228 -4.53 -19.12 2.03
C TYR A 228 -3.73 -17.94 2.60
N VAL A 229 -3.73 -17.76 3.93
CA VAL A 229 -2.97 -16.67 4.60
C VAL A 229 -1.47 -16.85 4.37
N GLU A 230 -0.95 -18.08 4.46
CA GLU A 230 0.46 -18.36 4.20
C GLU A 230 0.82 -18.08 2.73
N GLN A 231 -0.01 -18.56 1.80
CA GLN A 231 0.18 -18.32 0.38
C GLN A 231 0.08 -16.83 0.02
N PHE A 232 -0.80 -16.09 0.69
CA PHE A 232 -0.90 -14.64 0.56
C PHE A 232 0.41 -13.94 0.93
N TRP A 233 1.05 -14.30 2.04
CA TRP A 233 2.31 -13.69 2.44
C TRP A 233 3.49 -14.07 1.55
N ARG A 234 3.47 -15.25 0.93
CA ARG A 234 4.43 -15.59 -0.13
C ARG A 234 4.27 -14.67 -1.33
N PHE A 235 3.04 -14.47 -1.79
CA PHE A 235 2.73 -13.53 -2.88
C PHE A 235 3.11 -12.08 -2.54
N ASP A 236 2.76 -11.59 -1.35
CA ASP A 236 3.11 -10.24 -0.88
C ASP A 236 4.62 -9.97 -1.00
N SER A 237 5.45 -10.91 -0.54
CA SER A 237 6.91 -10.78 -0.54
C SER A 237 7.55 -10.64 -1.94
N ILE A 238 6.80 -10.98 -2.99
CA ILE A 238 7.26 -10.96 -4.39
C ILE A 238 6.42 -10.06 -5.28
N ALA A 239 5.37 -9.41 -4.76
CA ALA A 239 4.38 -8.68 -5.54
C ALA A 239 5.03 -7.64 -6.48
N PHE A 240 5.95 -6.83 -5.97
CA PHE A 240 6.63 -5.83 -6.79
C PHE A 240 7.50 -6.43 -7.90
N GLN A 241 8.15 -7.57 -7.63
CA GLN A 241 8.87 -8.32 -8.66
C GLN A 241 7.92 -8.86 -9.72
N VAL A 242 6.66 -9.16 -9.40
CA VAL A 242 5.67 -9.56 -10.41
C VAL A 242 5.24 -8.38 -11.27
N VAL A 243 5.04 -7.19 -10.69
CA VAL A 243 4.63 -5.98 -11.44
C VAL A 243 5.67 -5.60 -12.50
N TYR A 244 6.95 -5.49 -12.10
CA TYR A 244 8.02 -4.91 -12.91
C TYR A 244 9.14 -5.88 -13.30
N GLY A 245 9.13 -7.09 -12.77
CA GLY A 245 10.25 -8.02 -12.91
C GLY A 245 10.38 -8.65 -14.29
N LEU A 246 11.36 -9.55 -14.35
CA LEU A 246 11.81 -10.17 -15.58
C LEU A 246 10.74 -11.09 -16.19
N PRO A 247 10.77 -11.33 -17.51
CA PRO A 247 9.89 -12.31 -18.16
C PRO A 247 9.86 -13.66 -17.44
N LYS A 248 8.71 -14.36 -17.49
CA LYS A 248 8.47 -15.64 -16.79
C LYS A 248 9.56 -16.70 -17.04
N TRP A 249 10.16 -16.72 -18.22
CA TRP A 249 11.24 -17.66 -18.57
C TRP A 249 12.59 -17.34 -17.91
N ILE A 250 12.76 -16.14 -17.33
CA ILE A 250 13.94 -15.74 -16.55
C ILE A 250 13.70 -15.87 -15.04
N ASN A 251 12.53 -15.44 -14.55
CA ASN A 251 12.20 -15.47 -13.13
C ASN A 251 10.78 -16.00 -12.90
N SER A 252 10.60 -17.32 -13.03
CA SER A 252 9.30 -17.98 -12.91
C SER A 252 8.77 -18.05 -11.48
N GLY A 253 9.64 -18.01 -10.46
CA GLY A 253 9.27 -18.16 -9.05
C GLY A 253 8.16 -17.20 -8.60
N PRO A 254 8.36 -15.88 -8.69
CA PRO A 254 7.32 -14.89 -8.36
C PRO A 254 5.99 -15.10 -9.08
N VAL A 255 6.05 -15.41 -10.38
CA VAL A 255 4.84 -15.64 -11.19
C VAL A 255 4.11 -16.89 -10.72
N ASN A 256 4.83 -17.95 -10.36
CA ASN A 256 4.22 -19.19 -9.85
C ASN A 256 3.53 -18.99 -8.49
N GLU A 257 4.11 -18.20 -7.58
CA GLU A 257 3.47 -17.86 -6.29
C GLU A 257 2.17 -17.05 -6.50
N ARG A 258 2.17 -16.13 -7.46
CA ARG A 258 0.97 -15.40 -7.88
C ARG A 258 -0.08 -16.32 -8.50
N ASP A 259 0.32 -17.18 -9.45
CA ASP A 259 -0.58 -18.09 -10.15
C ASP A 259 -1.21 -19.11 -9.18
N LYS A 260 -0.46 -19.56 -8.17
CA LYS A 260 -0.97 -20.45 -7.11
C LYS A 260 -2.05 -19.77 -6.28
N LEU A 261 -1.81 -18.55 -5.81
CA LEU A 261 -2.80 -17.79 -5.05
C LEU A 261 -4.06 -17.53 -5.89
N ASN A 262 -3.88 -17.14 -7.16
CA ASN A 262 -4.98 -16.92 -8.10
C ASN A 262 -5.80 -18.20 -8.32
N GLY A 263 -5.15 -19.34 -8.52
CA GLY A 263 -5.84 -20.63 -8.67
C GLY A 263 -6.65 -21.05 -7.43
N MET A 264 -6.20 -20.73 -6.22
CA MET A 264 -6.99 -20.94 -5.00
C MET A 264 -8.25 -20.06 -5.01
N THR A 265 -8.10 -18.77 -5.31
CA THR A 265 -9.22 -17.83 -5.38
C THR A 265 -10.21 -18.16 -6.50
N GLN A 266 -9.75 -18.62 -7.68
CA GLN A 266 -10.64 -19.06 -8.76
C GLN A 266 -11.56 -20.21 -8.31
N LYS A 267 -10.97 -21.26 -7.72
CA LYS A 267 -11.72 -22.42 -7.21
C LYS A 267 -12.73 -22.03 -6.14
N TYR A 268 -12.37 -21.06 -5.30
CA TYR A 268 -13.27 -20.50 -4.31
C TYR A 268 -14.46 -19.79 -4.99
N LEU A 269 -14.18 -18.85 -5.89
CA LEU A 269 -15.20 -18.06 -6.57
C LEU A 269 -16.17 -18.94 -7.37
N GLU A 270 -15.67 -19.94 -8.10
CA GLU A 270 -16.50 -20.90 -8.82
C GLU A 270 -17.55 -21.56 -7.91
N LYS A 271 -17.12 -22.08 -6.76
CA LYS A 271 -18.02 -22.71 -5.78
C LYS A 271 -18.93 -21.71 -5.09
N ALA A 272 -18.42 -20.53 -4.77
CA ALA A 272 -19.19 -19.46 -4.14
C ALA A 272 -20.35 -19.02 -5.04
N PHE A 273 -20.09 -18.80 -6.34
CA PHE A 273 -21.12 -18.43 -7.31
C PHE A 273 -22.16 -19.53 -7.53
N ALA A 274 -21.73 -20.81 -7.56
CA ALA A 274 -22.66 -21.93 -7.73
C ALA A 274 -23.59 -22.14 -6.53
N LYS A 275 -23.19 -21.68 -5.33
CA LYS A 275 -23.93 -21.87 -4.07
C LYS A 275 -24.76 -20.65 -3.68
N PHE A 276 -24.27 -19.44 -3.95
CA PHE A 276 -24.89 -18.21 -3.46
C PHE A 276 -26.20 -17.90 -4.19
N ASP A 277 -27.27 -17.67 -3.42
CA ASP A 277 -28.58 -17.27 -3.96
C ASP A 277 -28.58 -15.78 -4.29
N TRP A 278 -28.38 -15.45 -5.57
CA TRP A 278 -28.34 -14.08 -6.09
C TRP A 278 -29.72 -13.40 -6.17
N ASP A 279 -30.80 -14.13 -5.92
CA ASP A 279 -32.16 -13.59 -5.81
C ASP A 279 -32.64 -13.57 -4.35
N GLY A 280 -31.79 -14.05 -3.42
CA GLY A 280 -32.09 -14.16 -2.00
C GLY A 280 -31.82 -12.89 -1.20
N PRO A 281 -32.27 -12.84 0.08
CA PRO A 281 -32.13 -11.66 0.93
C PRO A 281 -30.67 -11.33 1.31
N ALA A 282 -29.75 -12.28 1.15
CA ALA A 282 -28.33 -12.10 1.48
C ALA A 282 -27.61 -11.12 0.54
N VAL A 283 -28.14 -10.87 -0.66
CA VAL A 283 -27.56 -9.99 -1.69
C VAL A 283 -27.32 -8.58 -1.17
N ASP A 284 -28.30 -8.05 -0.44
CA ASP A 284 -28.27 -6.69 0.12
C ASP A 284 -27.97 -6.68 1.62
N SER A 285 -27.53 -7.82 2.19
CA SER A 285 -26.96 -7.85 3.53
C SER A 285 -25.75 -6.91 3.59
N ILE A 286 -25.44 -6.40 4.78
CA ILE A 286 -24.18 -5.67 5.02
C ILE A 286 -23.00 -6.66 5.00
N TRP A 287 -23.19 -7.84 5.60
CA TRP A 287 -22.19 -8.89 5.66
C TRP A 287 -22.80 -10.31 5.55
N GLU A 288 -22.14 -11.24 4.87
CA GLU A 288 -22.49 -12.68 4.91
C GLU A 288 -21.27 -13.59 4.69
N PRO A 289 -21.33 -14.90 5.03
CA PRO A 289 -20.15 -15.78 5.07
C PRO A 289 -19.44 -16.08 3.72
N THR A 290 -20.14 -15.97 2.59
CA THR A 290 -19.66 -16.41 1.26
C THR A 290 -18.84 -15.33 0.54
N PHE A 291 -19.21 -14.07 0.64
CA PHE A 291 -18.48 -12.97 -0.01
C PHE A 291 -18.13 -11.86 0.99
N GLY A 292 -18.57 -11.94 2.24
CA GLY A 292 -18.15 -11.02 3.28
C GLY A 292 -18.84 -9.69 3.17
N SER A 293 -18.11 -8.66 2.79
CA SER A 293 -18.62 -7.29 2.72
C SER A 293 -19.44 -7.03 1.45
N SER A 294 -20.30 -6.01 1.50
CA SER A 294 -21.05 -5.56 0.33
C SER A 294 -20.13 -5.15 -0.83
N TYR A 295 -18.95 -4.56 -0.55
CA TYR A 295 -17.96 -4.25 -1.58
C TYR A 295 -17.52 -5.50 -2.34
N VAL A 296 -17.10 -6.55 -1.63
CA VAL A 296 -16.62 -7.79 -2.25
C VAL A 296 -17.74 -8.48 -3.03
N ARG A 297 -18.98 -8.51 -2.51
CA ARG A 297 -20.14 -9.00 -3.28
C ARG A 297 -20.36 -8.23 -4.58
N LYS A 298 -20.51 -6.91 -4.50
CA LYS A 298 -20.87 -6.08 -5.66
C LYS A 298 -19.76 -6.05 -6.72
N ILE A 299 -18.48 -6.00 -6.31
CA ILE A 299 -17.38 -6.04 -7.28
C ILE A 299 -17.27 -7.41 -7.96
N THR A 300 -17.41 -8.50 -7.20
CA THR A 300 -17.29 -9.86 -7.73
C THR A 300 -18.47 -10.17 -8.67
N LYS A 301 -19.70 -9.79 -8.28
CA LYS A 301 -20.87 -9.87 -9.15
C LYS A 301 -20.68 -9.07 -10.44
N TRP A 302 -20.22 -7.82 -10.36
CA TRP A 302 -20.01 -7.00 -11.55
C TRP A 302 -18.99 -7.62 -12.51
N LEU A 303 -17.87 -8.15 -12.00
CA LEU A 303 -16.88 -8.82 -12.84
C LEU A 303 -17.45 -10.08 -13.51
N HIS A 304 -18.29 -10.83 -12.79
CA HIS A 304 -18.98 -12.00 -13.34
C HIS A 304 -20.00 -11.63 -14.43
N ASP A 305 -20.88 -10.66 -14.15
CA ASP A 305 -21.94 -10.21 -15.07
C ASP A 305 -21.37 -9.54 -16.34
N THR A 306 -20.11 -9.09 -16.32
CA THR A 306 -19.41 -8.47 -17.46
C THR A 306 -18.47 -9.41 -18.22
N ASP A 307 -18.66 -10.73 -18.04
CA ASP A 307 -17.91 -11.79 -18.73
C ASP A 307 -16.39 -11.61 -18.62
N MET A 308 -15.91 -11.24 -17.43
CA MET A 308 -14.48 -11.24 -17.12
C MET A 308 -13.99 -12.67 -16.92
N ALA A 309 -12.78 -12.98 -17.40
CA ALA A 309 -12.19 -14.30 -17.25
C ALA A 309 -12.03 -14.69 -15.76
N PRO A 310 -12.13 -15.98 -15.39
CA PRO A 310 -11.98 -16.43 -14.01
C PRO A 310 -10.69 -15.93 -13.33
N GLU A 311 -9.56 -15.94 -14.05
CA GLU A 311 -8.28 -15.42 -13.57
C GLU A 311 -8.31 -13.92 -13.28
N THR A 312 -9.09 -13.15 -14.04
CA THR A 312 -9.33 -11.72 -13.81
C THR A 312 -10.18 -11.53 -12.56
N GLN A 313 -11.29 -12.27 -12.42
CA GLN A 313 -12.15 -12.19 -11.23
C GLN A 313 -11.37 -12.49 -9.95
N ALA A 314 -10.60 -13.59 -9.96
CA ALA A 314 -9.69 -13.95 -8.87
C ALA A 314 -8.62 -12.89 -8.62
N GLY A 315 -8.03 -12.34 -9.67
CA GLY A 315 -7.01 -11.29 -9.56
C GLY A 315 -7.50 -10.02 -8.86
N PHE A 316 -8.72 -9.55 -9.18
CA PHE A 316 -9.34 -8.42 -8.47
C PHE A 316 -9.57 -8.73 -6.99
N TYR A 317 -10.05 -9.93 -6.68
CA TYR A 317 -10.30 -10.39 -5.32
C TYR A 317 -9.00 -10.47 -4.49
N MET A 318 -7.94 -11.05 -5.06
CA MET A 318 -6.61 -11.10 -4.44
C MET A 318 -6.02 -9.73 -4.15
N ILE A 319 -6.13 -8.78 -5.10
CA ILE A 319 -5.63 -7.42 -4.90
C ILE A 319 -6.42 -6.66 -3.85
N ALA A 320 -7.71 -6.96 -3.70
CA ALA A 320 -8.49 -6.40 -2.61
C ALA A 320 -7.98 -6.92 -1.24
N ILE A 321 -7.68 -8.23 -1.12
CA ILE A 321 -7.04 -8.81 0.07
C ILE A 321 -5.65 -8.22 0.33
N PHE A 322 -4.85 -8.05 -0.72
CA PHE A 322 -3.54 -7.38 -0.63
C PHE A 322 -3.69 -5.95 -0.09
N GLY A 323 -4.66 -5.19 -0.63
CA GLY A 323 -4.92 -3.81 -0.23
C GLY A 323 -5.26 -3.63 1.24
N ILE A 324 -6.06 -4.54 1.83
CA ILE A 324 -6.47 -4.44 3.23
C ILE A 324 -5.42 -4.95 4.23
N ASN A 325 -4.46 -5.78 3.82
CA ASN A 325 -3.50 -6.44 4.74
C ASN A 325 -2.06 -5.95 4.63
N ALA A 326 -1.55 -5.79 3.41
CA ALA A 326 -0.12 -5.57 3.16
C ALA A 326 0.41 -4.24 3.72
N ASN A 327 -0.50 -3.33 4.08
CA ASN A 327 -0.15 -2.02 4.64
C ASN A 327 -0.45 -1.90 6.13
N THR A 328 -1.60 -2.41 6.59
CA THR A 328 -2.05 -2.20 7.96
C THR A 328 -1.24 -3.02 8.96
N ILE A 329 -0.87 -4.25 8.61
CA ILE A 329 -0.09 -5.13 9.49
C ILE A 329 1.32 -4.59 9.75
N PRO A 330 2.11 -4.15 8.74
CA PRO A 330 3.38 -3.46 8.99
C PRO A 330 3.26 -2.25 9.92
N ILE A 331 2.26 -1.39 9.70
CA ILE A 331 2.10 -0.15 10.48
C ILE A 331 1.67 -0.45 11.92
N THR A 332 0.74 -1.38 12.12
CA THR A 332 0.40 -1.88 13.46
C THR A 332 1.63 -2.45 14.17
N THR A 333 2.45 -3.21 13.45
CA THR A 333 3.67 -3.81 14.02
C THR A 333 4.65 -2.73 14.47
N TRP A 334 4.93 -1.73 13.62
CA TRP A 334 5.80 -0.60 13.97
C TRP A 334 5.27 0.18 15.17
N ALA A 335 3.98 0.54 15.16
CA ALA A 335 3.38 1.24 16.29
C ALA A 335 3.54 0.44 17.59
N MET A 336 3.24 -0.86 17.59
CA MET A 336 3.41 -1.70 18.77
C MET A 336 4.88 -1.83 19.20
N ILE A 337 5.83 -1.90 18.26
CA ILE A 337 7.28 -1.89 18.58
C ILE A 337 7.66 -0.61 19.32
N GLU A 338 7.19 0.55 18.85
CA GLU A 338 7.49 1.82 19.53
C GLU A 338 6.84 1.91 20.92
N LEU A 339 5.61 1.39 21.09
CA LEU A 339 4.99 1.29 22.41
C LEU A 339 5.78 0.34 23.34
N LEU A 340 6.27 -0.80 22.84
CA LEU A 340 6.99 -1.78 23.66
C LEU A 340 8.40 -1.33 24.07
N ARG A 341 8.95 -0.32 23.39
CA ARG A 341 10.25 0.29 23.73
C ARG A 341 10.15 1.33 24.85
N ASP A 342 8.97 1.92 25.02
CA ASP A 342 8.73 2.98 26.00
C ASP A 342 7.47 2.65 26.83
N GLN A 343 7.71 2.17 28.05
CA GLN A 343 6.62 1.76 28.94
C GLN A 343 5.74 2.94 29.38
N GLU A 344 6.28 4.16 29.47
CA GLU A 344 5.48 5.35 29.80
C GLU A 344 4.54 5.69 28.64
N LEU A 345 5.06 5.65 27.41
CA LEU A 345 4.27 5.81 26.20
C LEU A 345 3.18 4.72 26.09
N PHE A 346 3.53 3.45 26.34
CA PHE A 346 2.57 2.35 26.36
C PHE A 346 1.41 2.62 27.33
N GLN A 347 1.71 3.04 28.56
CA GLN A 347 0.65 3.31 29.56
C GLN A 347 -0.18 4.56 29.20
N ALA A 348 0.43 5.59 28.62
CA ALA A 348 -0.29 6.77 28.15
C ALA A 348 -1.29 6.42 27.04
N VAL A 349 -0.88 5.60 26.07
CA VAL A 349 -1.74 5.17 24.96
C VAL A 349 -2.80 4.16 25.43
N ARG A 350 -2.46 3.27 26.36
CA ARG A 350 -3.44 2.39 27.03
C ARG A 350 -4.50 3.21 27.73
N SER A 351 -4.13 4.31 28.39
CA SER A 351 -5.08 5.20 29.07
C SER A 351 -6.04 5.85 28.06
N GLU A 352 -5.54 6.41 26.95
CA GLU A 352 -6.41 6.95 25.89
C GLU A 352 -7.37 5.88 25.33
N ALA A 353 -6.89 4.65 25.11
CA ALA A 353 -7.72 3.56 24.61
C ALA A 353 -8.81 3.16 25.62
N LEU A 354 -8.48 3.07 26.91
CA LEU A 354 -9.44 2.74 27.98
C LEU A 354 -10.53 3.80 28.13
N GLU A 355 -10.25 5.08 27.88
CA GLU A 355 -11.28 6.13 27.86
C GLU A 355 -12.36 5.95 26.78
N THR A 356 -12.08 5.12 25.78
CA THR A 356 -13.00 4.85 24.67
C THR A 356 -13.70 3.50 24.81
N LEU A 357 -13.35 2.73 25.85
CA LEU A 357 -13.90 1.42 26.14
C LEU A 357 -15.29 1.54 26.76
N ASN A 358 -16.27 0.93 26.11
CA ASN A 358 -17.60 0.72 26.66
C ASN A 358 -17.69 -0.68 27.24
N VAL A 359 -18.39 -0.81 28.36
CA VAL A 359 -18.75 -2.10 28.95
C VAL A 359 -20.26 -2.17 28.99
N ASP A 360 -20.82 -3.13 28.26
CA ASP A 360 -22.24 -3.43 28.33
C ASP A 360 -22.58 -3.93 29.75
N LEU A 361 -23.47 -3.23 30.45
CA LEU A 361 -23.77 -3.50 31.85
C LEU A 361 -24.53 -4.81 32.08
N VAL A 362 -25.13 -5.38 31.03
CA VAL A 362 -25.93 -6.61 31.10
C VAL A 362 -25.08 -7.83 30.75
N THR A 363 -24.36 -7.76 29.63
CA THR A 363 -23.59 -8.87 29.07
C THR A 363 -22.13 -8.86 29.52
N GLY A 364 -21.64 -7.74 30.06
CA GLY A 364 -20.21 -7.53 30.33
C GLY A 364 -19.35 -7.42 29.07
N LYS A 365 -19.96 -7.44 27.87
CA LYS A 365 -19.23 -7.34 26.61
C LYS A 365 -18.56 -5.99 26.52
N ARG A 366 -17.26 -6.00 26.20
CA ARG A 366 -16.47 -4.80 26.03
C ARG A 366 -16.35 -4.46 24.54
N SER A 367 -16.51 -3.19 24.20
CA SER A 367 -16.39 -2.68 22.84
C SER A 367 -15.80 -1.27 22.85
N PHE A 368 -15.10 -0.88 21.80
CA PHE A 368 -14.56 0.48 21.69
C PHE A 368 -15.54 1.40 20.97
N ASN A 369 -15.69 2.63 21.46
CA ASN A 369 -16.24 3.70 20.66
C ASN A 369 -15.22 4.06 19.57
N VAL A 370 -15.39 3.48 18.38
CA VAL A 370 -14.46 3.61 17.26
C VAL A 370 -14.21 5.08 16.90
N SER A 371 -15.26 5.89 16.79
CA SER A 371 -15.15 7.31 16.44
C SER A 371 -14.33 8.10 17.46
N LYS A 372 -14.52 7.83 18.76
CA LYS A 372 -13.71 8.43 19.82
C LYS A 372 -12.27 7.92 19.76
N LEU A 373 -12.07 6.61 19.64
CA LEU A 373 -10.75 5.97 19.60
C LEU A 373 -9.87 6.54 18.48
N ILE A 374 -10.40 6.62 17.25
CA ILE A 374 -9.65 7.16 16.10
C ILE A 374 -9.43 8.67 16.16
N SER A 375 -10.02 9.35 17.15
CA SER A 375 -9.86 10.77 17.43
C SER A 375 -8.97 11.07 18.64
N MET A 376 -8.52 10.04 19.38
CA MET A 376 -7.66 10.22 20.54
C MET A 376 -6.30 10.83 20.13
N PRO A 377 -5.84 11.93 20.76
CA PRO A 377 -4.71 12.71 20.27
C PRO A 377 -3.42 11.91 20.09
N LEU A 378 -2.95 11.22 21.13
CA LEU A 378 -1.68 10.51 21.11
C LEU A 378 -1.74 9.29 20.18
N MET A 379 -2.85 8.53 20.22
CA MET A 379 -3.08 7.43 19.27
C MET A 379 -3.03 7.90 17.81
N GLN A 380 -3.67 9.04 17.50
CA GLN A 380 -3.62 9.61 16.15
C GLN A 380 -2.21 10.07 15.77
N SER A 381 -1.47 10.65 16.70
CA SER A 381 -0.10 11.10 16.47
C SER A 381 0.82 9.92 16.16
N ILE A 382 0.79 8.86 16.96
CA ILE A 382 1.59 7.64 16.74
C ILE A 382 1.24 6.99 15.40
N TYR A 383 -0.05 6.83 15.10
CA TYR A 383 -0.49 6.30 13.81
C TYR A 383 0.04 7.14 12.64
N THR A 384 -0.08 8.46 12.73
CA THR A 384 0.37 9.39 11.67
C THR A 384 1.89 9.32 11.50
N GLU A 385 2.63 9.26 12.61
CA GLU A 385 4.08 9.20 12.62
C GLU A 385 4.61 7.87 12.06
N CYS A 386 4.02 6.74 12.45
CA CYS A 386 4.36 5.44 11.87
C CYS A 386 4.05 5.39 10.37
N MET A 387 2.91 5.95 9.94
CA MET A 387 2.59 6.06 8.52
C MET A 387 3.60 6.93 7.77
N ARG A 388 4.08 8.03 8.36
CA ARG A 388 5.10 8.91 7.76
C ARG A 388 6.44 8.20 7.60
N LEU A 389 6.91 7.52 8.64
CA LEU A 389 8.22 6.88 8.64
C LEU A 389 8.26 5.63 7.75
N HIS A 390 7.22 4.81 7.82
CA HIS A 390 7.26 3.45 7.29
C HIS A 390 6.42 3.25 6.03
N VAL A 391 5.69 4.25 5.51
CA VAL A 391 5.03 4.13 4.20
C VAL A 391 5.92 4.69 3.09
N SER A 392 6.39 3.80 2.22
CA SER A 392 7.24 4.14 1.08
C SER A 392 6.57 3.68 -0.21
N ILE A 393 5.81 4.57 -0.86
CA ILE A 393 5.15 4.29 -2.14
C ILE A 393 5.67 5.22 -3.23
N ALA A 394 5.92 4.69 -4.43
CA ALA A 394 6.25 5.49 -5.60
C ALA A 394 4.97 5.89 -6.34
N LEU A 395 4.49 7.11 -6.09
CA LEU A 395 3.27 7.63 -6.73
C LEU A 395 3.48 7.80 -8.23
N SER A 396 3.06 6.81 -9.00
CA SER A 396 3.43 6.69 -10.42
C SER A 396 2.36 7.22 -11.36
N ARG A 397 2.76 8.01 -12.34
CA ARG A 397 1.92 8.46 -13.45
C ARG A 397 2.70 8.42 -14.77
N GLU A 398 1.99 8.41 -15.88
CA GLU A 398 2.53 8.61 -17.22
C GLU A 398 2.27 10.04 -17.68
N VAL A 399 3.29 10.64 -18.29
CA VAL A 399 3.15 11.90 -19.05
C VAL A 399 2.55 11.56 -20.42
N VAL A 400 1.24 11.78 -20.60
CA VAL A 400 0.51 11.45 -21.84
C VAL A 400 0.60 12.57 -22.90
N GLU A 401 0.86 13.80 -22.46
CA GLU A 401 1.16 14.96 -23.32
C GLU A 401 2.38 15.69 -22.76
N THR A 402 3.25 16.17 -23.65
CA THR A 402 4.44 16.94 -23.23
C THR A 402 3.99 18.18 -22.46
N THR A 403 4.47 18.34 -21.23
CA THR A 403 4.05 19.39 -20.30
C THR A 403 5.25 20.00 -19.60
N THR A 404 5.04 21.03 -18.78
CA THR A 404 6.04 21.61 -17.91
C THR A 404 5.75 21.35 -16.43
N LEU A 405 6.80 21.21 -15.62
CA LEU A 405 6.74 21.14 -14.16
C LEU A 405 7.99 21.84 -13.60
N HIS A 406 7.81 22.84 -12.73
CA HIS A 406 8.91 23.65 -12.18
C HIS A 406 9.83 24.25 -13.26
N GLY A 407 9.25 24.70 -14.37
CA GLY A 407 10.00 25.24 -15.52
C GLY A 407 10.69 24.19 -16.40
N PHE A 408 10.68 22.91 -16.00
CA PHE A 408 11.25 21.82 -16.79
C PHE A 408 10.23 21.14 -17.68
N ARG A 409 10.64 20.79 -18.89
CA ARG A 409 9.85 20.05 -19.86
C ARG A 409 9.84 18.55 -19.56
N LEU A 410 8.65 18.02 -19.32
CA LEU A 410 8.37 16.59 -19.19
C LEU A 410 7.87 16.05 -20.54
N LYS A 411 8.58 15.08 -21.10
CA LYS A 411 8.26 14.54 -22.43
C LYS A 411 7.18 13.48 -22.37
N LYS A 412 6.28 13.49 -23.35
CA LYS A 412 5.30 12.40 -23.60
C LYS A 412 5.96 11.01 -23.55
N GLY A 413 5.25 10.05 -22.96
CA GLY A 413 5.66 8.65 -22.79
C GLY A 413 6.64 8.41 -21.62
N SER A 414 7.00 9.45 -20.87
CA SER A 414 7.85 9.32 -19.68
C SER A 414 7.01 8.94 -18.45
N MET A 415 7.63 8.24 -17.51
CA MET A 415 7.06 8.01 -16.18
C MET A 415 7.45 9.16 -15.25
N ILE A 416 6.54 9.60 -14.42
CA ILE A 416 6.79 10.52 -13.31
C ILE A 416 6.40 9.84 -12.00
N GLN A 417 7.30 9.87 -11.02
CA GLN A 417 7.11 9.26 -9.70
C GLN A 417 7.37 10.30 -8.62
N ALA A 418 6.49 10.36 -7.62
CA ALA A 418 6.75 11.06 -6.37
C ALA A 418 6.87 10.03 -5.24
N PRO A 419 8.09 9.62 -4.86
CA PRO A 419 8.29 8.71 -3.74
C PRO A 419 7.90 9.39 -2.43
N THR A 420 6.97 8.80 -1.67
CA THR A 420 6.51 9.39 -0.40
C THR A 420 7.64 9.51 0.61
N HIS A 421 8.54 8.53 0.65
CA HIS A 421 9.71 8.53 1.53
C HIS A 421 10.55 9.81 1.43
N LEU A 422 10.66 10.41 0.24
CA LEU A 422 11.44 11.64 0.06
C LEU A 422 10.79 12.86 0.73
N VAL A 423 9.48 13.02 0.57
CA VAL A 423 8.76 14.15 1.21
C VAL A 423 8.48 13.87 2.69
N HIS A 424 8.32 12.61 3.08
CA HIS A 424 8.02 12.20 4.45
C HIS A 424 9.23 12.27 5.37
N LEU A 425 10.46 12.15 4.86
CA LEU A 425 11.69 12.30 5.63
C LEU A 425 12.44 13.62 5.34
N ASP A 426 11.78 14.58 4.69
CA ASP A 426 12.38 15.89 4.45
C ASP A 426 12.60 16.63 5.78
N GLU A 427 13.87 16.84 6.16
CA GLU A 427 14.26 17.54 7.38
C GLU A 427 13.72 18.99 7.42
N GLN A 428 13.51 19.65 6.28
CA GLN A 428 12.96 21.01 6.27
C GLN A 428 11.46 21.05 6.63
N ILE A 429 10.77 19.92 6.48
CA ILE A 429 9.33 19.81 6.73
C ILE A 429 9.07 19.20 8.11
N TRP A 430 9.81 18.14 8.46
CA TRP A 430 9.45 17.26 9.57
C TRP A 430 10.36 17.36 10.79
N SER A 431 11.53 17.99 10.69
CA SER A 431 12.37 18.21 11.87
C SER A 431 11.67 19.16 12.85
N GLN A 432 11.83 18.89 14.13
CA GLN A 432 11.42 19.78 15.22
C GLN A 432 12.59 19.87 16.21
N GLU A 433 12.53 20.81 17.14
CA GLU A 433 13.60 21.00 18.12
C GLU A 433 13.89 19.69 18.87
N GLY A 434 15.13 19.20 18.76
CA GLY A 434 15.57 17.95 19.39
C GLY A 434 15.23 16.66 18.65
N HIS A 435 14.43 16.70 17.57
CA HIS A 435 13.96 15.50 16.86
C HIS A 435 14.13 15.61 15.34
N SER A 436 14.92 14.71 14.76
CA SER A 436 15.10 14.65 13.30
C SER A 436 13.84 14.15 12.58
N ALA A 437 13.75 14.35 11.26
CA ALA A 437 12.68 13.78 10.45
C ALA A 437 12.77 12.25 10.40
N SER A 438 13.95 11.66 10.48
CA SER A 438 14.13 10.20 10.42
C SER A 438 13.83 9.46 11.72
N GLU A 439 13.65 10.19 12.83
CA GLU A 439 13.39 9.63 14.16
C GLU A 439 11.88 9.45 14.38
N PHE A 440 11.48 8.43 15.15
CA PHE A 440 10.13 8.34 15.67
C PHE A 440 9.96 9.26 16.87
N TRP A 441 8.93 10.10 16.82
CA TRP A 441 8.52 10.89 17.98
C TRP A 441 7.01 10.90 18.13
N ALA A 442 6.53 10.28 19.20
CA ALA A 442 5.10 10.08 19.45
C ALA A 442 4.31 11.40 19.55
N GLU A 443 4.96 12.50 19.94
CA GLU A 443 4.30 13.80 20.08
C GLU A 443 4.47 14.72 18.86
N ARG A 444 5.06 14.23 17.74
CA ARG A 444 5.31 15.05 16.55
C ARG A 444 4.08 15.78 16.04
N HIS A 445 2.92 15.14 16.13
CA HIS A 445 1.65 15.68 15.68
C HIS A 445 0.74 16.14 16.83
N LEU A 446 1.33 16.61 17.94
CA LEU A 446 0.59 17.10 19.09
C LEU A 446 0.87 18.57 19.38
N LYS A 447 -0.17 19.26 19.82
CA LYS A 447 -0.09 20.58 20.43
C LYS A 447 -0.61 20.51 21.87
N HIS A 448 0.18 21.03 22.80
CA HIS A 448 -0.20 21.16 24.20
C HIS A 448 -0.94 22.49 24.41
N VAL A 449 -2.22 22.42 24.76
CA VAL A 449 -3.07 23.60 24.95
C VAL A 449 -3.47 23.69 26.41
N LYS A 450 -3.22 24.85 27.02
CA LYS A 450 -3.69 25.15 28.37
C LYS A 450 -5.18 25.47 28.32
N LYS A 451 -5.99 24.71 29.05
CA LYS A 451 -7.45 24.85 29.11
C LYS A 451 -7.90 24.88 30.57
N VAL A 452 -8.93 25.68 30.85
CA VAL A 452 -9.60 25.64 32.15
C VAL A 452 -10.64 24.53 32.09
N GLU A 453 -10.52 23.54 32.96
CA GLU A 453 -11.45 22.43 33.08
C GLU A 453 -12.82 22.95 33.55
N GLU A 454 -13.87 22.68 32.76
CA GLU A 454 -15.24 23.06 33.10
C GLU A 454 -15.67 22.34 34.39
N GLY A 455 -16.25 23.09 35.32
CA GLY A 455 -16.71 22.58 36.62
C GLY A 455 -15.69 22.68 37.75
N THR A 456 -14.40 22.44 37.52
CA THR A 456 -13.37 22.53 38.57
C THR A 456 -12.63 23.87 38.56
N GLY A 457 -12.60 24.58 37.43
CA GLY A 457 -11.82 25.81 37.25
C GLY A 457 -10.31 25.58 37.22
N ARG A 458 -9.85 24.33 37.19
CA ARG A 458 -8.42 23.99 37.21
C ARG A 458 -7.80 24.18 35.84
N LEU A 459 -6.60 24.77 35.81
CA LEU A 459 -5.80 24.84 34.59
C LEU A 459 -5.19 23.47 34.29
N ILE A 460 -5.63 22.85 33.21
CA ILE A 460 -5.10 21.58 32.70
C ILE A 460 -4.36 21.81 31.38
N THR A 461 -3.44 20.90 31.05
CA THR A 461 -2.82 20.85 29.71
C THR A 461 -3.47 19.73 28.93
N GLU A 462 -4.19 20.07 27.87
CA GLU A 462 -4.87 19.14 26.97
C GLU A 462 -3.96 18.89 25.76
N LYS A 463 -3.86 17.62 25.35
CA LYS A 463 -3.20 17.23 24.09
C LYS A 463 -4.21 17.37 22.96
N GLN A 464 -3.83 18.05 21.88
CA GLN A 464 -4.64 18.16 20.66
C GLN A 464 -3.84 17.66 19.46
N PHE A 465 -4.44 16.81 18.64
CA PHE A 465 -3.81 16.36 17.40
C PHE A 465 -3.74 17.52 16.40
N VAL A 466 -2.53 17.81 15.92
CA VAL A 466 -2.24 18.77 14.86
C VAL A 466 -1.18 18.15 13.95
N LEU A 467 -1.52 17.94 12.68
CA LEU A 467 -0.54 17.46 11.71
C LEU A 467 0.61 18.47 11.58
N ALA A 468 1.83 18.06 11.96
CA ALA A 468 3.04 18.89 11.85
C ALA A 468 3.30 19.44 10.43
N GLY A 469 3.16 18.62 9.40
CA GLY A 469 3.29 19.01 8.00
C GLY A 469 1.95 19.45 7.37
N LYS A 470 1.99 19.92 6.14
CA LYS A 470 0.78 20.24 5.36
C LYS A 470 0.12 18.98 4.80
N ALA A 471 -1.15 19.08 4.44
CA ALA A 471 -1.91 17.97 3.85
C ALA A 471 -1.33 17.41 2.54
N ASN A 472 -0.56 18.21 1.78
CA ASN A 472 0.14 17.77 0.57
C ASN A 472 1.57 17.29 0.83
N GLU A 473 2.05 17.38 2.06
CA GLU A 473 3.34 16.85 2.50
C GLU A 473 3.13 15.50 3.21
N PHE A 474 1.98 15.26 3.84
CA PHE A 474 1.55 13.96 4.37
C PHE A 474 0.63 13.18 3.41
N ILE A 475 1.23 12.36 2.54
CA ILE A 475 0.54 11.65 1.46
C ILE A 475 0.65 10.11 1.49
N PRO A 476 0.52 9.42 2.65
CA PRO A 476 0.74 7.97 2.74
C PRO A 476 -0.29 7.13 1.95
N PHE A 477 -1.44 7.72 1.62
CA PHE A 477 -2.51 7.07 0.85
C PHE A 477 -2.51 7.44 -0.64
N GLY A 478 -1.48 8.16 -1.09
CA GLY A 478 -1.47 8.81 -2.39
C GLY A 478 -2.51 9.93 -2.48
N GLY A 479 -3.05 10.14 -3.68
CA GLY A 479 -3.99 11.24 -3.91
C GLY A 479 -4.66 11.25 -5.28
N GLY A 480 -5.59 12.18 -5.45
CA GLY A 480 -6.46 12.28 -6.61
C GLY A 480 -7.42 11.08 -6.73
N PRO A 481 -7.89 10.76 -7.95
CA PRO A 481 -8.81 9.64 -8.19
C PRO A 481 -8.25 8.25 -7.86
N SER A 482 -6.95 8.13 -7.61
CA SER A 482 -6.26 6.89 -7.24
C SER A 482 -5.85 6.87 -5.76
N MET A 483 -6.43 7.73 -4.91
CA MET A 483 -6.24 7.67 -3.46
C MET A 483 -6.80 6.36 -2.90
N CYS A 484 -6.16 5.81 -1.87
CA CYS A 484 -6.61 4.57 -1.23
C CYS A 484 -8.09 4.67 -0.78
N PRO A 485 -8.98 3.80 -1.29
CA PRO A 485 -10.39 3.81 -0.91
C PRO A 485 -10.60 3.31 0.52
N GLY A 486 -9.83 2.31 0.95
CA GLY A 486 -9.92 1.70 2.27
C GLY A 486 -9.28 2.49 3.42
N ARG A 487 -8.79 3.72 3.19
CA ARG A 487 -8.02 4.51 4.18
C ARG A 487 -8.74 4.74 5.52
N PHE A 488 -10.07 4.84 5.50
CA PHE A 488 -10.86 4.99 6.72
C PHE A 488 -10.90 3.70 7.52
N PHE A 489 -11.20 2.57 6.85
CA PHE A 489 -11.14 1.25 7.46
C PHE A 489 -9.72 0.93 7.94
N ALA A 490 -8.67 1.22 7.16
CA ALA A 490 -7.28 0.99 7.57
C ALA A 490 -6.93 1.71 8.88
N LYS A 491 -7.31 3.00 9.02
CA LYS A 491 -7.10 3.74 10.28
C LYS A 491 -7.85 3.09 11.45
N GLN A 492 -9.10 2.66 11.22
CA GLN A 492 -9.91 1.98 12.24
C GLN A 492 -9.26 0.65 12.64
N GLU A 493 -8.90 -0.20 11.67
CA GLU A 493 -8.30 -1.52 11.88
C GLU A 493 -6.99 -1.42 12.67
N ILE A 494 -6.08 -0.53 12.27
CA ILE A 494 -4.78 -0.34 12.96
C ILE A 494 -5.02 0.11 14.41
N LEU A 495 -5.80 1.17 14.62
CA LEU A 495 -6.01 1.73 15.96
C LEU A 495 -6.82 0.79 16.87
N LEU A 496 -7.81 0.07 16.32
CA LEU A 496 -8.54 -0.96 17.06
C LEU A 496 -7.62 -2.11 17.46
N THR A 497 -6.75 -2.57 16.56
CA THR A 497 -5.81 -3.66 16.87
C THR A 497 -4.88 -3.25 18.00
N ILE A 498 -4.29 -2.06 17.93
CA ILE A 498 -3.44 -1.50 18.99
C ILE A 498 -4.22 -1.41 20.30
N ALA A 499 -5.40 -0.80 20.29
CA ALA A 499 -6.24 -0.62 21.48
C ALA A 499 -6.62 -1.98 22.10
N ILE A 500 -7.03 -2.96 21.30
CA ILE A 500 -7.39 -4.30 21.76
C ILE A 500 -6.18 -4.94 22.42
N LEU A 501 -5.02 -4.96 21.77
CA LEU A 501 -3.82 -5.61 22.31
C LEU A 501 -3.37 -4.95 23.63
N ILE A 502 -3.21 -3.63 23.65
CA ILE A 502 -2.67 -2.95 24.84
C ILE A 502 -3.65 -2.97 26.02
N THR A 503 -4.97 -3.04 25.79
CA THR A 503 -5.96 -3.06 26.89
C THR A 503 -6.37 -4.46 27.34
N LYS A 504 -6.33 -5.47 26.45
CA LYS A 504 -6.59 -6.87 26.82
C LYS A 504 -5.36 -7.57 27.39
N PHE A 505 -4.14 -7.09 27.16
CA PHE A 505 -2.92 -7.80 27.56
C PHE A 505 -1.97 -6.91 28.32
N ASP A 506 -1.41 -7.41 29.42
CA ASP A 506 -0.08 -6.97 29.87
C ASP A 506 0.94 -7.53 28.88
N MET A 507 1.86 -6.69 28.42
CA MET A 507 2.87 -7.05 27.42
C MET A 507 4.25 -6.57 27.86
N GLU A 508 5.26 -7.41 27.71
CA GLU A 508 6.65 -7.09 28.03
C GLU A 508 7.55 -7.55 26.88
N PHE A 509 8.50 -6.70 26.50
CA PHE A 509 9.56 -7.04 25.57
C PHE A 509 10.42 -8.19 26.11
N VAL A 510 10.76 -9.17 25.26
CA VAL A 510 11.68 -10.26 25.60
C VAL A 510 12.98 -10.14 24.82
N GLU A 511 12.90 -10.22 23.48
CA GLU A 511 14.07 -10.17 22.61
C GLU A 511 13.66 -9.84 21.16
N TRP A 512 14.63 -9.35 20.37
CA TRP A 512 14.49 -9.27 18.92
C TRP A 512 14.75 -10.65 18.30
N THR A 513 14.02 -10.99 17.25
CA THR A 513 14.20 -12.24 16.50
C THR A 513 14.27 -11.97 15.00
N ASN A 514 15.03 -12.78 14.27
CA ASN A 514 14.92 -12.83 12.82
C ASN A 514 13.54 -13.41 12.44
N LEU A 515 13.14 -13.25 11.17
CA LEU A 515 11.84 -13.73 10.69
C LEU A 515 11.67 -15.26 10.82
N ASP A 516 12.76 -16.02 10.90
CA ASP A 516 12.75 -17.47 11.15
C ASP A 516 12.63 -17.86 12.64
N GLY A 517 12.65 -16.89 13.55
CA GLY A 517 12.51 -17.07 15.00
C GLY A 517 13.83 -17.21 15.75
N SER A 518 14.96 -17.26 15.05
CA SER A 518 16.28 -17.19 15.69
C SER A 518 16.51 -15.82 16.33
N LYS A 519 17.32 -15.77 17.39
CA LYS A 519 17.63 -14.53 18.10
C LYS A 519 18.34 -13.52 17.19
N SER A 520 18.02 -12.23 17.36
CA SER A 520 18.71 -11.10 16.73
C SER A 520 19.41 -10.24 17.77
N ASP A 521 20.64 -9.81 17.47
CA ASP A 521 21.43 -8.92 18.32
C ASP A 521 21.16 -7.43 18.09
N ARG A 522 20.24 -7.09 17.17
CA ARG A 522 19.83 -5.71 16.89
C ARG A 522 18.32 -5.54 16.78
N PRO A 523 17.81 -4.31 17.01
CA PRO A 523 16.41 -3.99 16.75
C PRO A 523 16.05 -4.10 15.25
N PRO A 524 14.75 -4.19 14.94
CA PRO A 524 14.24 -4.13 13.58
C PRO A 524 14.52 -2.77 12.93
N VAL A 525 14.75 -2.82 11.63
CA VAL A 525 14.73 -1.65 10.72
C VAL A 525 13.79 -1.97 9.56
N ASP A 526 13.48 -0.97 8.74
CA ASP A 526 12.70 -1.17 7.52
C ASP A 526 13.33 -2.21 6.57
N ASP A 527 12.51 -3.14 6.08
CA ASP A 527 12.91 -4.09 5.04
C ASP A 527 13.03 -3.38 3.67
N GLU A 528 14.27 -3.17 3.23
CA GLU A 528 14.59 -2.43 2.00
C GLU A 528 13.89 -2.98 0.74
N ARG A 529 13.48 -4.26 0.74
CA ARG A 529 12.81 -4.89 -0.40
C ARG A 529 11.43 -4.32 -0.69
N TYR A 530 10.80 -3.68 0.29
CA TYR A 530 9.44 -3.13 0.19
C TYR A 530 9.41 -1.63 -0.16
N PHE A 531 10.55 -0.95 -0.24
CA PHE A 531 10.58 0.48 -0.54
C PHE A 531 9.98 0.82 -1.91
N GLY A 532 9.23 1.91 -1.99
CA GLY A 532 8.54 2.35 -3.20
C GLY A 532 7.29 1.54 -3.56
N THR A 533 6.88 0.57 -2.73
CA THR A 533 5.80 -0.39 -3.04
C THR A 533 4.56 -0.24 -2.14
N ALA A 534 4.75 -0.16 -0.82
CA ALA A 534 3.70 -0.25 0.20
C ALA A 534 4.20 0.30 1.55
N ALA A 535 3.47 0.02 2.64
CA ALA A 535 4.07 0.08 3.97
C ALA A 535 5.24 -0.91 4.07
N VAL A 536 6.34 -0.46 4.66
CA VAL A 536 7.58 -1.22 4.78
C VAL A 536 7.55 -1.99 6.10
N PRO A 537 7.51 -3.33 6.07
CA PRO A 537 7.54 -4.12 7.29
C PRO A 537 8.91 -4.05 7.97
N PRO A 538 8.97 -4.32 9.29
CA PRO A 538 10.25 -4.52 9.95
C PRO A 538 10.95 -5.78 9.40
N ASP A 539 12.26 -5.71 9.27
CA ASP A 539 13.11 -6.81 8.78
C ASP A 539 13.34 -7.93 9.81
N ARG A 540 12.78 -7.75 11.00
CA ARG A 540 12.86 -8.63 12.18
C ARG A 540 11.54 -8.58 12.92
N ASP A 541 11.35 -9.57 13.78
CA ASP A 541 10.21 -9.65 14.67
C ASP A 541 10.62 -9.30 16.12
N VAL A 542 9.63 -8.97 16.94
CA VAL A 542 9.76 -8.78 18.38
C VAL A 542 9.06 -9.92 19.10
N LYS A 543 9.83 -10.65 19.92
CA LYS A 543 9.27 -11.62 20.84
C LYS A 543 8.84 -10.88 22.10
N VAL A 544 7.57 -11.04 22.45
CA VAL A 544 6.98 -10.49 23.66
C VAL A 544 6.45 -11.62 24.51
N ARG A 545 6.43 -11.40 25.83
CA ARG A 545 5.54 -12.16 26.71
C ARG A 545 4.31 -11.32 26.96
N TRP A 546 3.15 -11.97 26.94
CA TRP A 546 1.88 -11.32 27.20
C TRP A 546 1.01 -12.11 28.16
N LYS A 547 0.12 -11.44 28.87
CA LYS A 547 -0.84 -12.07 29.78
C LYS A 547 -2.20 -11.41 29.56
N LYS A 548 -3.16 -12.22 29.11
CA LYS A 548 -4.53 -11.76 28.89
C LYS A 548 -5.18 -11.38 30.21
N LEU A 549 -5.77 -10.19 30.25
CA LEU A 549 -6.42 -9.59 31.41
C LEU A 549 -7.91 -9.91 31.46
N TRP A 550 -8.58 -9.94 30.31
CA TRP A 550 -10.03 -10.15 30.21
C TRP A 550 -10.50 -10.54 28.80
#